data_AF-A0A2V6SSU3-F1
#
_entry.id   AF-A0A2V6SSU3-F1
#
_cell.length_a   1.000
_cell.length_b   1.000
_cell.length_c   1.000
_cell.angle_alpha   90.00
_cell.angle_beta   90.00
_cell.angle_gamma   90.00
#
_symmetry.space_group_name_H-M   'P 1'
#
loop_
_entity.id
_entity.type
_entity.pdbx_description
1 polymer ?
#
loop_
_entity_poly.entity_id
_entity_poly.type
_entity_poly.pdbx_seq_one_letter_code
_entity_poly.pdbx_strand_id
1 'polypeptide(L)'
;MPEDWFNLAMAQAKSGDIEGAHASWQRTFDLSYAHPGAPETSTFFQKKLLFAQALRDAGACDPRGLDLLERQLLPFFTNYHVTDASFWGLRGVPALEEVLATTLDYYRALGKTPDEWRALLDRVAAKIDDDGKAYCEEMKRRWPSDSH
;
A
#
# COMPACT_ATOMS: atom_id res chain seq x y z
N MET A 1 23.12 3.11 1.84
CA MET A 1 22.34 3.11 0.58
C MET A 1 20.85 3.10 0.93
N PRO A 2 19.90 3.47 0.02
CA PRO A 2 18.47 3.43 0.34
C PRO A 2 18.00 2.05 0.87
N GLU A 3 18.58 0.98 0.33
CA GLU A 3 18.36 -0.40 0.78
C GLU A 3 18.71 -0.66 2.26
N ASP A 4 19.82 -0.11 2.77
CA ASP A 4 20.21 -0.31 4.18
C ASP A 4 19.17 0.30 5.12
N TRP A 5 18.66 1.49 4.77
CA TRP A 5 17.61 2.17 5.51
C TRP A 5 16.27 1.44 5.42
N PHE A 6 15.99 0.81 4.27
CA PHE A 6 14.78 0.02 4.11
C PHE A 6 14.83 -1.23 5.00
N ASN A 7 15.94 -1.95 4.97
CA ASN A 7 16.15 -3.13 5.83
C ASN A 7 16.09 -2.77 7.31
N LEU A 8 16.64 -1.61 7.70
CA LEU A 8 16.51 -1.10 9.06
C LEU A 8 15.05 -0.80 9.43
N ALA A 9 14.30 -0.12 8.55
CA ALA A 9 12.89 0.17 8.77
C ALA A 9 12.05 -1.11 8.97
N MET A 10 12.30 -2.13 8.15
CA MET A 10 11.62 -3.43 8.26
C MET A 10 11.97 -4.16 9.57
N ALA A 11 13.25 -4.13 9.96
CA ALA A 11 13.69 -4.72 11.23
C ALA A 11 13.07 -4.01 12.43
N GLN A 12 13.01 -2.68 12.40
CA GLN A 12 12.41 -1.86 13.45
C GLN A 12 10.91 -2.13 13.58
N ALA A 13 10.16 -2.12 12.46
CA ALA A 13 8.74 -2.45 12.45
C ALA A 13 8.49 -3.84 13.07
N LYS A 14 9.25 -4.85 12.65
CA LYS A 14 9.14 -6.22 13.19
C LYS A 14 9.46 -6.30 14.69
N SER A 15 10.35 -5.46 15.19
CA SER A 15 10.72 -5.39 16.61
C SER A 15 9.76 -4.53 17.46
N GLY A 16 8.81 -3.83 16.82
CA GLY A 16 7.87 -2.92 17.49
C GLY A 16 8.39 -1.49 17.68
N ASP A 17 9.57 -1.14 17.17
CA ASP A 17 10.07 0.24 17.14
C ASP A 17 9.43 1.00 15.97
N ILE A 18 8.15 1.35 16.11
CA ILE A 18 7.35 1.90 15.02
C ILE A 18 7.81 3.31 14.61
N GLU A 19 8.12 4.18 15.56
CA GLU A 19 8.63 5.51 15.23
C GLU A 19 10.02 5.44 14.58
N GLY A 20 10.90 4.58 15.08
CA GLY A 20 12.18 4.32 14.42
C GLY A 20 12.00 3.78 13.00
N ALA A 21 11.05 2.86 12.81
CA ALA A 21 10.72 2.30 11.50
C ALA A 21 10.30 3.38 10.50
N HIS A 22 9.42 4.31 10.92
CA HIS A 22 9.00 5.44 10.09
C HIS A 22 10.14 6.39 9.78
N ALA A 23 11.01 6.69 10.75
CA ALA A 23 12.17 7.54 10.53
C ALA A 23 13.14 6.92 9.50
N SER A 24 13.41 5.63 9.61
CA SER A 24 14.24 4.89 8.66
C SER A 24 13.59 4.78 7.28
N TRP A 25 12.27 4.55 7.22
CA TRP A 25 11.50 4.55 5.99
C TRP A 25 11.55 5.91 5.28
N GLN A 26 11.41 7.02 6.02
CA GLN A 26 11.55 8.36 5.46
C GLN A 26 12.95 8.56 4.89
N ARG A 27 13.99 8.01 5.54
CA ARG A 27 15.36 8.09 5.04
C ARG A 27 15.55 7.27 3.75
N THR A 28 14.92 6.11 3.63
CA THR A 28 14.84 5.37 2.36
C THR A 28 14.22 6.24 1.27
N PHE A 29 13.07 6.86 1.55
CA PHE A 29 12.38 7.74 0.61
C PHE A 29 13.28 8.89 0.13
N ASP A 30 13.86 9.65 1.07
CA ASP A 30 14.70 10.81 0.75
C ASP A 30 15.87 10.45 -0.16
N LEU A 31 16.53 9.32 0.12
CA LEU A 31 17.67 8.85 -0.66
C LEU A 31 17.26 8.31 -2.04
N SER A 32 16.10 7.65 -2.14
CA SER A 32 15.57 7.16 -3.41
C SER A 32 15.22 8.30 -4.38
N TYR A 33 14.72 9.44 -3.88
CA TYR A 33 14.42 10.61 -4.72
C TYR A 33 15.62 11.52 -4.99
N ALA A 34 16.61 11.58 -4.08
CA ALA A 34 17.84 12.32 -4.30
C ALA A 34 18.71 11.73 -5.44
N HIS A 35 18.49 10.46 -5.80
CA HIS A 35 19.26 9.76 -6.83
C HIS A 35 18.33 9.14 -7.90
N PRO A 36 17.76 9.94 -8.81
CA PRO A 36 16.80 9.47 -9.83
C PRO A 36 17.36 8.40 -10.80
N GLY A 37 18.67 8.21 -10.86
CA GLY A 37 19.34 7.17 -11.64
C GLY A 37 19.68 5.89 -10.83
N ALA A 38 19.25 5.80 -9.57
CA ALA A 38 19.49 4.60 -8.77
C ALA A 38 18.68 3.42 -9.33
N PRO A 39 19.30 2.24 -9.53
CA PRO A 39 18.61 1.05 -10.05
C PRO A 39 17.41 0.61 -9.20
N GLU A 40 17.34 1.06 -7.94
CA GLU A 40 16.32 0.71 -6.95
C GLU A 40 14.99 1.47 -7.10
N THR A 41 14.87 2.40 -8.06
CA THR A 41 13.64 3.20 -8.25
C THR A 41 12.45 2.36 -8.73
N SER A 42 12.68 1.27 -9.47
CA SER A 42 11.59 0.39 -9.94
C SER A 42 10.97 -0.43 -8.82
N THR A 43 11.74 -0.91 -7.85
CA THR A 43 11.22 -1.68 -6.71
C THR A 43 10.69 -0.80 -5.57
N PHE A 44 10.85 0.52 -5.69
CA PHE A 44 10.43 1.47 -4.67
C PHE A 44 8.91 1.39 -4.38
N PHE A 45 8.08 1.12 -5.40
CA PHE A 45 6.65 0.95 -5.19
C PHE A 45 6.33 -0.33 -4.42
N GLN A 46 6.99 -1.45 -4.75
CA GLN A 46 6.89 -2.67 -3.96
C GLN A 46 7.32 -2.44 -2.50
N LYS A 47 8.39 -1.68 -2.26
CA LYS A 47 8.84 -1.34 -0.90
C LYS A 47 7.78 -0.60 -0.07
N LYS A 48 6.95 0.25 -0.68
CA LYS A 48 5.83 0.92 0.00
C LYS A 48 4.82 -0.08 0.54
N LEU A 49 4.43 -1.05 -0.30
CA LEU A 49 3.51 -2.11 0.11
C LEU A 49 4.13 -2.98 1.21
N LEU A 50 5.37 -3.41 1.04
CA LEU A 50 6.08 -4.23 2.03
C LEU A 50 6.19 -3.54 3.39
N PHE A 51 6.50 -2.23 3.40
CA PHE A 51 6.57 -1.48 4.65
C PHE A 51 5.20 -1.35 5.31
N ALA A 52 4.15 -1.05 4.54
CA ALA A 52 2.78 -1.02 5.06
C ALA A 52 2.35 -2.38 5.63
N GLN A 53 2.71 -3.49 4.98
CA GLN A 53 2.47 -4.84 5.47
C GLN A 53 3.26 -5.14 6.75
N ALA A 54 4.52 -4.70 6.85
CA ALA A 54 5.30 -4.88 8.08
C ALA A 54 4.69 -4.15 9.28
N LEU A 55 4.20 -2.92 9.08
CA LEU A 55 3.45 -2.19 10.09
C LEU A 55 2.17 -2.92 10.49
N ARG A 56 1.43 -3.46 9.52
CA ARG A 56 0.23 -4.29 9.79
C ARG A 56 0.59 -5.54 10.60
N ASP A 57 1.62 -6.26 10.20
CA ASP A 57 2.04 -7.51 10.84
C ASP A 57 2.55 -7.27 12.27
N ALA A 58 3.07 -6.07 12.54
CA ALA A 58 3.43 -5.61 13.89
C ALA A 58 2.22 -5.14 14.72
N GLY A 59 0.99 -5.19 14.18
CA GLY A 59 -0.21 -4.66 14.84
C GLY A 59 -0.23 -3.14 14.94
N ALA A 60 0.58 -2.45 14.14
CA ALA A 60 0.85 -1.02 14.22
C ALA A 60 0.37 -0.27 12.97
N CYS A 61 -0.81 -0.65 12.44
CA CYS A 61 -1.46 0.12 11.38
C CYS A 61 -1.68 1.56 11.86
N ASP A 62 -1.16 2.53 11.12
CA ASP A 62 -1.28 3.95 11.41
C ASP A 62 -1.63 4.77 10.15
N PRO A 63 -1.95 6.07 10.27
CA PRO A 63 -2.27 6.91 9.11
C PRO A 63 -1.13 7.05 8.10
N ARG A 64 0.14 6.93 8.52
CA ARG A 64 1.30 7.03 7.64
C ARG A 64 1.41 5.81 6.75
N GLY A 65 1.20 4.61 7.29
CA GLY A 65 1.11 3.38 6.51
C GLY A 65 -0.09 3.37 5.56
N LEU A 66 -1.25 3.89 5.99
CA LEU A 66 -2.42 4.02 5.12
C LEU A 66 -2.18 4.97 3.94
N ASP A 67 -1.46 6.08 4.17
CA ASP A 67 -1.11 7.05 3.11
C ASP A 67 -0.31 6.39 1.96
N LEU A 68 0.62 5.48 2.29
CA LEU A 68 1.39 4.73 1.30
C LEU A 68 0.46 3.95 0.34
N LEU A 69 -0.62 3.39 0.87
CA LEU A 69 -1.59 2.61 0.11
C LEU A 69 -2.51 3.54 -0.68
N GLU A 70 -3.24 4.43 0.00
CA GLU A 70 -4.30 5.25 -0.61
C GLU A 70 -3.79 6.33 -1.54
N ARG A 71 -2.74 7.04 -1.12
CA ARG A 71 -2.31 8.27 -1.79
C ARG A 71 -1.09 8.07 -2.65
N GLN A 72 -0.37 6.98 -2.45
CA GLN A 72 0.86 6.73 -3.20
C GLN A 72 0.79 5.51 -4.11
N LEU A 73 0.07 4.45 -3.75
CA LEU A 73 -0.04 3.25 -4.60
C LEU A 73 -1.31 3.23 -5.45
N LEU A 74 -2.50 3.46 -4.86
CA LEU A 74 -3.75 3.45 -5.63
C LEU A 74 -3.77 4.40 -6.84
N PRO A 75 -3.14 5.60 -6.80
CA PRO A 75 -3.11 6.48 -7.96
C PRO A 75 -2.43 5.93 -9.20
N PHE A 76 -1.55 4.93 -9.09
CA PHE A 76 -0.98 4.26 -10.27
C PHE A 76 -2.06 3.60 -11.11
N PHE A 77 -2.98 2.88 -10.48
CA PHE A 77 -4.07 2.25 -11.21
C PHE A 77 -5.06 3.28 -11.74
N THR A 78 -5.44 4.27 -10.92
CA THR A 78 -6.49 5.23 -11.31
C THR A 78 -6.05 6.30 -12.30
N ASN A 79 -4.74 6.59 -12.41
CA ASN A 79 -4.21 7.55 -13.38
C ASN A 79 -3.88 6.91 -14.73
N TYR A 80 -3.47 5.63 -14.72
CA TYR A 80 -3.13 4.90 -15.93
C TYR A 80 -4.28 4.04 -16.46
N HIS A 81 -5.33 3.84 -15.65
CA HIS A 81 -6.52 3.06 -15.98
C HIS A 81 -6.23 1.58 -16.30
N VAL A 82 -5.12 1.03 -15.80
CA VAL A 82 -4.67 -0.36 -16.01
C VAL A 82 -4.46 -1.03 -14.66
N THR A 83 -4.93 -2.26 -14.52
CA THR A 83 -4.75 -3.10 -13.31
C THR A 83 -4.01 -4.41 -13.57
N ASP A 84 -3.70 -4.72 -14.83
CA ASP A 84 -2.94 -5.90 -15.24
C ASP A 84 -1.62 -6.05 -14.43
N ALA A 85 -1.54 -7.12 -13.65
CA ALA A 85 -0.41 -7.39 -12.77
C ALA A 85 0.89 -7.68 -13.55
N SER A 86 0.82 -8.22 -14.76
CA SER A 86 2.00 -8.48 -15.60
C SER A 86 2.57 -7.17 -16.13
N PHE A 87 1.71 -6.24 -16.54
CA PHE A 87 2.09 -4.89 -16.96
C PHE A 87 2.80 -4.12 -15.84
N TRP A 88 2.27 -4.22 -14.62
CA TRP A 88 2.80 -3.52 -13.45
C TRP A 88 4.02 -4.20 -12.83
N GLY A 89 4.08 -5.52 -12.84
CA GLY A 89 5.20 -6.29 -12.31
C GLY A 89 6.53 -5.95 -12.99
N LEU A 90 6.52 -5.71 -14.31
CA LEU A 90 7.70 -5.24 -15.05
C LEU A 90 8.20 -3.85 -14.61
N ARG A 91 7.36 -3.07 -13.93
CA ARG A 91 7.64 -1.72 -13.42
C ARG A 91 7.80 -1.69 -11.90
N GLY A 92 7.77 -2.86 -11.25
CA GLY A 92 7.86 -3.03 -9.80
C GLY A 92 6.72 -2.38 -9.01
N VAL A 93 5.58 -2.12 -9.68
CA VAL A 93 4.33 -1.70 -9.03
C VAL A 93 3.61 -2.97 -8.56
N PRO A 94 3.17 -3.04 -7.28
CA PRO A 94 2.46 -4.20 -6.76
C PRO A 94 1.10 -4.40 -7.46
N ALA A 95 0.54 -5.60 -7.35
CA ALA A 95 -0.79 -5.90 -7.86
C ALA A 95 -1.88 -5.13 -7.09
N LEU A 96 -2.95 -4.70 -7.78
CA LEU A 96 -4.06 -3.96 -7.17
C LEU A 96 -4.69 -4.75 -6.02
N GLU A 97 -4.79 -6.07 -6.17
CA GLU A 97 -5.38 -6.97 -5.21
C GLU A 97 -4.65 -6.93 -3.86
N GLU A 98 -3.32 -6.96 -3.89
CA GLU A 98 -2.51 -6.90 -2.67
C GLU A 98 -2.60 -5.54 -1.99
N VAL A 99 -2.63 -4.45 -2.77
CA VAL A 99 -2.80 -3.09 -2.26
C VAL A 99 -4.16 -2.94 -1.58
N LEU A 100 -5.25 -3.37 -2.21
CA LEU A 100 -6.60 -3.29 -1.64
C LEU A 100 -6.80 -4.21 -0.44
N ALA A 101 -6.26 -5.42 -0.46
CA ALA A 101 -6.30 -6.33 0.69
C ALA A 101 -5.59 -5.72 1.91
N THR A 102 -4.39 -5.17 1.71
CA THR A 102 -3.65 -4.50 2.80
C THR A 102 -4.38 -3.23 3.26
N THR A 103 -5.00 -2.48 2.34
CA THR A 103 -5.79 -1.29 2.69
C THR A 103 -6.99 -1.64 3.56
N LEU A 104 -7.68 -2.75 3.27
CA LEU A 104 -8.79 -3.23 4.08
C LEU A 104 -8.35 -3.57 5.52
N ASP A 105 -7.18 -4.19 5.69
CA ASP A 105 -6.62 -4.48 7.01
C ASP A 105 -6.37 -3.19 7.80
N TYR A 106 -5.83 -2.14 7.14
CA TYR A 106 -5.65 -0.83 7.75
C TYR A 106 -6.97 -0.16 8.12
N TYR A 107 -7.97 -0.21 7.23
CA TYR A 107 -9.28 0.35 7.52
C TYR A 107 -9.87 -0.28 8.79
N ARG A 108 -9.81 -1.60 8.91
CA ARG A 108 -10.29 -2.32 10.10
C ARG A 108 -9.51 -1.91 11.35
N ALA A 109 -8.18 -1.92 11.29
CA ALA A 109 -7.32 -1.57 12.43
C ALA A 109 -7.51 -0.12 12.91
N LEU A 110 -7.80 0.81 11.99
CA LEU A 110 -8.01 2.23 12.27
C LEU A 110 -9.47 2.57 12.59
N GLY A 111 -10.36 1.58 12.71
CA GLY A 111 -11.77 1.81 13.02
C GLY A 111 -12.56 2.54 11.93
N LYS A 112 -12.11 2.42 10.67
CA LYS A 112 -12.86 2.93 9.51
C LYS A 112 -14.15 2.15 9.31
N THR A 113 -15.14 2.83 8.75
CA THR A 113 -16.47 2.27 8.52
C THR A 113 -16.56 1.49 7.21
N PRO A 114 -17.53 0.55 7.09
CA PRO A 114 -17.84 -0.11 5.82
C PRO A 114 -18.18 0.89 4.70
N ASP A 115 -18.83 2.02 5.04
CA ASP A 115 -19.20 3.05 4.06
C ASP A 115 -17.98 3.83 3.57
N GLU A 116 -17.01 4.14 4.43
CA GLU A 116 -15.72 4.70 3.99
C GLU A 116 -14.98 3.73 3.07
N TRP A 117 -15.03 2.42 3.34
CA TRP A 117 -14.43 1.40 2.49
C TRP A 117 -15.10 1.33 1.12
N ARG A 118 -16.45 1.30 1.09
CA ARG A 118 -17.21 1.34 -0.17
C ARG A 118 -16.92 2.61 -0.96
N ALA A 119 -16.87 3.76 -0.30
CA ALA A 119 -16.56 5.04 -0.95
C ALA A 119 -15.15 5.06 -1.55
N LEU A 120 -14.16 4.41 -0.93
CA LEU A 120 -12.84 4.24 -1.53
C LEU A 120 -12.93 3.37 -2.79
N LEU A 121 -13.56 2.19 -2.70
CA LEU A 121 -13.69 1.26 -3.82
C LEU A 121 -14.48 1.87 -5.00
N ASP A 122 -15.54 2.63 -4.73
CA ASP A 122 -16.30 3.34 -5.78
C ASP A 122 -15.44 4.36 -6.52
N ARG A 123 -14.62 5.13 -5.79
CA ARG A 123 -13.69 6.10 -6.41
C ARG A 123 -12.62 5.42 -7.25
N VAL A 124 -12.13 4.26 -6.82
CA VAL A 124 -11.11 3.48 -7.54
C VAL A 124 -11.73 2.83 -8.79
N ALA A 125 -12.85 2.13 -8.63
CA ALA A 125 -13.58 1.45 -9.71
C ALA A 125 -14.01 2.39 -10.85
N ALA A 126 -14.35 3.65 -10.52
CA ALA A 126 -14.71 4.66 -11.51
C ALA A 126 -13.56 5.01 -12.48
N LYS A 127 -12.33 4.60 -12.19
CA LYS A 127 -11.11 5.02 -12.92
C LYS A 127 -10.21 3.86 -13.36
N ILE A 128 -10.67 2.63 -13.33
CA ILE A 128 -9.83 1.47 -13.73
C ILE A 128 -10.53 0.62 -14.77
N ASP A 129 -9.82 -0.36 -15.31
CA ASP A 129 -10.36 -1.33 -16.27
C ASP A 129 -11.42 -2.26 -15.63
N ASP A 130 -12.05 -3.08 -16.48
CA ASP A 130 -13.20 -3.90 -16.06
C ASP A 130 -12.80 -5.03 -15.10
N ASP A 131 -11.59 -5.58 -15.23
CA ASP A 131 -11.04 -6.56 -14.29
C ASP A 131 -10.87 -5.93 -12.90
N GLY A 132 -10.28 -4.73 -12.84
CA GLY A 132 -10.16 -3.96 -11.62
C GLY A 132 -11.51 -3.59 -10.97
N LYS A 133 -12.51 -3.24 -11.77
CA LYS A 133 -13.88 -2.99 -11.29
C LYS A 133 -14.50 -4.24 -10.69
N ALA A 134 -14.39 -5.38 -11.37
CA ALA A 134 -14.92 -6.65 -10.89
C ALA A 134 -14.29 -7.02 -9.53
N TYR A 135 -12.98 -6.80 -9.39
CA TYR A 135 -12.30 -7.00 -8.12
C TYR A 135 -12.78 -6.04 -7.02
N CYS A 136 -12.99 -4.76 -7.33
CA CYS A 136 -13.56 -3.81 -6.36
C CYS A 136 -14.95 -4.27 -5.87
N GLU A 137 -15.83 -4.76 -6.76
CA GLU A 137 -17.13 -5.32 -6.36
C GLU A 137 -17.03 -6.57 -5.48
N GLU A 138 -16.01 -7.41 -5.69
CA GLU A 138 -15.70 -8.49 -4.77
C GLU A 138 -15.27 -7.97 -3.40
N MET A 139 -14.35 -7.00 -3.37
CA MET A 139 -13.81 -6.42 -2.15
C MET A 139 -14.87 -5.70 -1.29
N LYS A 140 -15.91 -5.11 -1.90
CA LYS A 140 -17.07 -4.56 -1.18
C LYS A 140 -17.78 -5.61 -0.33
N ARG A 141 -17.80 -6.87 -0.78
CA ARG A 141 -18.42 -8.00 -0.08
C ARG A 141 -17.52 -8.61 1.00
N ARG A 142 -16.22 -8.31 0.98
CA ARG A 142 -15.23 -8.84 1.95
C ARG A 142 -15.18 -8.08 3.27
N TRP A 143 -15.89 -6.95 3.41
CA TRP A 143 -16.15 -6.37 4.72
C TRP A 143 -17.20 -7.25 5.42
N PRO A 144 -16.87 -8.02 6.48
CA PRO A 144 -17.86 -8.81 7.17
C PRO A 144 -18.86 -7.84 7.78
N SER A 145 -20.14 -8.02 7.48
CA SER A 145 -21.20 -7.54 8.37
C SER A 145 -20.86 -8.08 9.76
N ASP A 146 -20.83 -7.21 10.75
CA ASP A 146 -20.41 -7.49 12.12
C ASP A 146 -20.76 -8.93 12.54
N SER A 147 -19.76 -9.70 12.97
CA SER A 147 -20.06 -10.86 13.81
C SER A 147 -20.68 -10.30 15.08
N HIS A 148 -21.97 -10.60 15.26
CA HIS A 148 -22.80 -10.26 16.41
C HIS A 148 -22.11 -10.52 17.75
#